data_AF-A0AA37BND1-F1
#
_entry.id   AF-A0AA37BND1-F1
#
_cell.length_a   1.000
_cell.length_b   1.000
_cell.length_c   1.000
_cell.angle_alpha   90.00
_cell.angle_beta   90.00
_cell.angle_gamma   90.00
#
_symmetry.space_group_name_H-M   'P 1'
#
loop_
_entity.id
_entity.type
_entity.pdbx_description
1 polymer ?
#
loop_
_entity_poly.entity_id
_entity_poly.type
_entity_poly.pdbx_seq_one_letter_code
_entity_poly.pdbx_strand_id
1 'polypeptide(L)'
;MSTPTATTAPADLPELPEAAFLAGHDLATGVHALPRDYVARALAEGREHTGALCLRSIRISPRPSTFVRADLPPWAEVCPTCAWTVALETGPAAVAAELDLLTPSGQDRVALERLGGDALLVRRLCEAILATTPPVGEDGQADEAAVELLAHASAHAPVLLRDWPCTAGECDHPAGACVTTAACPACSLQAGQWAAAREGAYRAECTIGAPCQVLATLAAHLGVTGSAVPGEAA
;
A
#
# COMPACT_ATOMS: atom_id res chain seq x y z
N MET A 1 -28.97 -21.53 -45.76
CA MET A 1 -27.66 -22.17 -45.53
C MET A 1 -26.76 -21.09 -44.94
N SER A 2 -26.60 -21.09 -43.62
CA SER A 2 -25.80 -20.07 -42.92
C SER A 2 -24.34 -20.46 -43.01
N THR A 3 -23.54 -19.58 -43.60
CA THR A 3 -22.08 -19.71 -43.69
C THR A 3 -21.48 -19.68 -42.29
N PRO A 4 -20.63 -20.62 -41.89
CA PRO A 4 -19.94 -20.55 -40.61
C PRO A 4 -18.96 -19.38 -40.65
N THR A 5 -19.13 -18.42 -39.74
CA THR A 5 -18.14 -17.37 -39.49
C THR A 5 -16.85 -18.04 -39.06
N ALA A 6 -15.77 -17.82 -39.81
CA ALA A 6 -14.45 -18.29 -39.45
C ALA A 6 -14.08 -17.70 -38.08
N THR A 7 -13.87 -18.58 -37.10
CA THR A 7 -13.18 -18.24 -35.85
C THR A 7 -11.80 -17.75 -36.23
N THR A 8 -11.59 -16.44 -36.16
CA THR A 8 -10.26 -15.85 -36.21
C THR A 8 -9.41 -16.56 -35.16
N ALA A 9 -8.28 -17.14 -35.56
CA ALA A 9 -7.32 -17.68 -34.61
C ALA A 9 -7.01 -16.62 -33.54
N PRO A 10 -6.93 -16.98 -32.25
CA PRO A 10 -6.58 -16.00 -31.23
C PRO A 10 -5.23 -15.38 -31.63
N ALA A 11 -5.17 -14.05 -31.58
CA ALA A 11 -3.91 -13.33 -31.71
C ALA A 11 -2.87 -13.96 -30.78
N ASP A 12 -1.61 -14.02 -31.21
CA ASP A 12 -0.52 -14.56 -30.40
C ASP A 12 -0.62 -14.01 -28.97
N LEU A 13 -0.97 -14.88 -28.03
CA LEU A 13 -1.14 -14.48 -26.64
C LEU A 13 0.22 -13.99 -26.12
N PRO A 14 0.27 -12.90 -25.34
CA PRO A 14 1.52 -12.44 -24.80
C PRO A 14 2.13 -13.53 -23.90
N GLU A 15 3.43 -13.74 -24.03
CA GLU A 15 4.17 -14.62 -23.15
C GLU A 15 4.10 -14.08 -21.72
N LEU A 16 3.69 -14.92 -20.77
CA LEU A 16 3.55 -14.54 -19.37
C LEU A 16 4.84 -14.86 -18.61
N PRO A 17 5.39 -13.91 -17.81
CA PRO A 17 6.52 -14.17 -16.94
C PRO A 17 6.31 -15.42 -16.07
N GLU A 18 7.38 -16.17 -15.82
CA GLU A 18 7.38 -17.31 -14.89
C GLU A 18 7.43 -16.81 -13.44
N ALA A 19 6.30 -16.28 -12.97
CA ALA A 19 6.10 -15.82 -11.60
C ALA A 19 4.66 -16.08 -11.14
N ALA A 20 4.43 -16.30 -9.84
CA ALA A 20 3.09 -16.54 -9.31
C ALA A 20 2.16 -15.33 -9.51
N PHE A 21 2.71 -14.11 -9.41
CA PHE A 21 1.97 -12.86 -9.47
C PHE A 21 2.51 -11.91 -10.53
N LEU A 22 1.58 -11.30 -11.28
CA LEU A 22 1.86 -10.29 -12.30
C LEU A 22 1.35 -8.92 -11.83
N ALA A 23 2.02 -7.85 -12.26
CA ALA A 23 1.60 -6.49 -11.96
C ALA A 23 0.44 -6.06 -12.86
N GLY A 24 -0.67 -5.64 -12.23
CA GLY A 24 -1.79 -4.96 -12.87
C GLY A 24 -1.83 -3.50 -12.45
N HIS A 25 -2.25 -2.62 -13.36
CA HIS A 25 -2.32 -1.18 -13.09
C HIS A 25 -3.76 -0.68 -13.22
N ASP A 26 -4.21 0.07 -12.22
CA ASP A 26 -5.39 0.89 -12.27
C ASP A 26 -5.00 2.35 -12.02
N LEU A 27 -5.34 3.24 -12.96
CA LEU A 27 -5.03 4.67 -12.84
C LEU A 27 -5.67 5.30 -11.59
N ALA A 28 -6.76 4.74 -11.08
CA ALA A 28 -7.46 5.27 -9.91
C ALA A 28 -6.95 4.70 -8.57
N THR A 29 -6.34 3.52 -8.56
CA THR A 29 -6.06 2.79 -7.30
C THR A 29 -4.68 2.14 -7.23
N GLY A 30 -3.83 2.41 -8.22
CA GLY A 30 -2.42 2.03 -8.21
C GLY A 30 -2.14 0.64 -8.78
N VAL A 31 -1.09 0.00 -8.25
CA VAL A 31 -0.58 -1.30 -8.68
C VAL A 31 -1.18 -2.42 -7.82
N HIS A 32 -1.64 -3.47 -8.49
CA HIS A 32 -2.27 -4.64 -7.88
C HIS A 32 -1.55 -5.92 -8.32
N ALA A 33 -1.61 -6.95 -7.49
CA ALA A 33 -1.07 -8.28 -7.80
C ALA A 33 -2.17 -9.13 -8.44
N LEU A 34 -1.89 -9.65 -9.64
CA LEU A 34 -2.77 -10.53 -10.40
C LEU A 34 -2.21 -11.96 -10.35
N PRO A 35 -2.98 -12.97 -9.90
CA PRO A 35 -2.57 -14.36 -10.03
C PRO A 35 -2.30 -14.72 -11.49
N ARG A 36 -1.16 -15.37 -11.78
CA ARG A 36 -0.75 -15.69 -13.16
C ARG A 36 -1.76 -16.57 -13.89
N ASP A 37 -2.34 -17.54 -13.18
CA ASP A 37 -3.37 -18.43 -13.71
C ASP A 37 -4.66 -17.66 -14.08
N TYR A 38 -5.02 -16.64 -13.30
CA TYR A 38 -6.16 -15.77 -13.58
C TYR A 38 -5.92 -14.91 -14.82
N VAL A 39 -4.69 -14.43 -15.03
CA VAL A 39 -4.28 -13.70 -16.23
C VAL A 39 -4.29 -14.63 -17.44
N ALA A 40 -3.69 -15.82 -17.34
CA ALA A 40 -3.64 -16.80 -18.42
C ALA A 40 -5.05 -17.20 -18.90
N ARG A 41 -5.96 -17.49 -17.96
CA ARG A 41 -7.36 -17.80 -18.27
C ARG A 41 -8.07 -16.62 -18.93
N ALA A 42 -7.93 -15.41 -18.40
CA ALA A 42 -8.56 -14.23 -18.97
C ALA A 42 -8.10 -13.97 -20.42
N LEU A 43 -6.80 -14.09 -20.69
CA LEU A 43 -6.23 -13.93 -22.03
C LEU A 43 -6.73 -15.02 -22.99
N ALA A 44 -6.78 -16.28 -22.56
CA ALA A 44 -7.33 -17.37 -23.36
C ALA A 44 -8.82 -17.16 -23.71
N GLU A 45 -9.57 -16.46 -22.87
CA GLU A 45 -10.97 -16.07 -23.08
C GLU A 45 -11.13 -14.75 -23.85
N GLY A 46 -10.03 -14.09 -24.24
CA GLY A 46 -10.05 -12.79 -24.91
C GLY A 46 -10.48 -11.62 -24.01
N ARG A 47 -10.37 -11.75 -22.69
CA ARG A 47 -10.69 -10.70 -21.73
C ARG A 47 -9.50 -9.79 -21.47
N GLU A 48 -9.76 -8.49 -21.39
CA GLU A 48 -8.77 -7.47 -21.03
C GLU A 48 -8.64 -7.23 -19.51
N HIS A 49 -9.49 -7.86 -18.70
CA HIS A 49 -9.55 -7.65 -17.25
C HIS A 49 -9.60 -8.98 -16.51
N THR A 50 -9.00 -9.01 -15.32
CA THR A 50 -9.05 -10.14 -14.41
C THR A 50 -9.08 -9.69 -12.95
N GLY A 51 -9.37 -10.61 -12.03
CA GLY A 51 -9.37 -10.34 -10.60
C GLY A 51 -7.95 -10.22 -10.05
N ALA A 52 -7.68 -9.19 -9.27
CA ALA A 52 -6.52 -9.09 -8.39
C ALA A 52 -6.75 -9.83 -7.07
N LEU A 53 -5.69 -10.01 -6.27
CA LEU A 53 -5.78 -10.59 -4.91
C LEU A 53 -6.72 -9.80 -3.98
N CYS A 54 -6.81 -8.48 -4.17
CA CYS A 54 -7.76 -7.63 -3.45
C CYS A 54 -9.20 -7.69 -3.98
N LEU A 55 -9.50 -8.65 -4.86
CA LEU A 55 -10.79 -8.87 -5.53
C LEU A 55 -11.25 -7.75 -6.48
N ARG A 56 -10.42 -6.74 -6.72
CA ARG A 56 -10.71 -5.72 -7.75
C ARG A 56 -10.53 -6.28 -9.15
N SER A 57 -11.36 -5.80 -10.07
CA SER A 57 -11.19 -6.05 -11.50
C SER A 57 -10.14 -5.09 -12.04
N ILE A 58 -9.01 -5.63 -12.50
CA ILE A 58 -7.85 -4.86 -12.96
C ILE A 58 -7.57 -5.19 -14.41
N ARG A 59 -7.18 -4.17 -15.18
CA ARG A 59 -6.79 -4.33 -16.57
C ARG A 59 -5.47 -5.08 -16.67
N ILE A 60 -5.41 -6.06 -17.56
CA ILE A 60 -4.20 -6.79 -17.88
C ILE A 60 -3.31 -5.90 -18.76
N SER A 61 -2.06 -5.71 -18.36
CA SER A 61 -1.09 -4.98 -19.18
C SER A 61 -0.85 -5.72 -20.50
N PRO A 62 -0.74 -5.03 -21.65
CA PRO A 62 -0.35 -5.66 -22.91
C PRO A 62 1.09 -6.21 -22.87
N ARG A 63 1.88 -5.79 -21.88
CA ARG A 63 3.20 -6.35 -21.56
C ARG A 63 3.20 -6.71 -20.07
N PRO A 64 2.69 -7.90 -19.70
CA PRO A 64 2.65 -8.31 -18.31
C PRO A 64 4.05 -8.37 -17.73
N SER A 65 4.24 -7.79 -16.55
CA SER A 65 5.48 -7.86 -15.78
C SER A 65 5.21 -8.58 -14.46
N THR A 66 6.24 -9.13 -13.84
CA THR A 66 6.14 -9.71 -12.51
C THR A 66 5.75 -8.64 -11.49
N PHE A 67 4.94 -9.02 -10.50
CA PHE A 67 4.73 -8.18 -9.32
C PHE A 67 5.92 -8.35 -8.36
N VAL A 68 6.87 -7.42 -8.42
CA VAL A 68 7.99 -7.34 -7.48
C VAL A 68 7.98 -5.96 -6.84
N ARG A 69 7.66 -5.87 -5.55
CA ARG A 69 7.48 -4.59 -4.85
C ARG A 69 8.69 -3.67 -4.98
N ALA A 70 9.90 -4.23 -4.90
CA ALA A 70 11.16 -3.51 -4.96
C ALA A 70 11.48 -2.94 -6.36
N ASP A 71 10.90 -3.54 -7.42
CA ASP A 71 11.15 -3.12 -8.80
C ASP A 71 10.13 -2.07 -9.28
N LEU A 72 9.08 -1.82 -8.49
CA LEU A 72 8.08 -0.81 -8.82
C LEU A 72 8.66 0.60 -8.66
N PRO A 73 8.23 1.56 -9.50
CA PRO A 73 8.66 2.94 -9.36
C PRO A 73 8.36 3.49 -7.96
N PRO A 74 9.21 4.39 -7.40
CA PRO A 74 9.01 4.94 -6.06
C PRO A 74 7.68 5.68 -5.86
N TRP A 75 7.10 6.21 -6.95
CA TRP A 75 5.82 6.91 -6.95
C TRP A 75 4.61 5.98 -7.13
N ALA A 76 4.83 4.68 -7.34
CA ALA A 76 3.74 3.74 -7.53
C ALA A 76 3.00 3.51 -6.20
N GLU A 77 1.74 3.91 -6.15
CA GLU A 77 0.83 3.51 -5.08
C GLU A 77 0.53 2.01 -5.26
N VAL A 78 0.84 1.20 -4.26
CA VAL A 78 0.61 -0.25 -4.30
C VAL A 78 -0.52 -0.60 -3.36
N CYS A 79 -1.47 -1.41 -3.83
CA CYS A 79 -2.58 -1.89 -3.01
C CYS A 79 -2.04 -2.64 -1.78
N PRO A 80 -2.32 -2.18 -0.54
CA PRO A 80 -1.80 -2.81 0.67
C PRO A 80 -2.24 -4.27 0.82
N THR A 81 -3.48 -4.59 0.44
CA THR A 81 -3.99 -5.98 0.43
C THR A 81 -3.13 -6.86 -0.49
N CYS A 82 -2.92 -6.43 -1.74
CA CYS A 82 -2.09 -7.20 -2.67
C CYS A 82 -0.64 -7.34 -2.19
N ALA A 83 -0.05 -6.26 -1.65
CA ALA A 83 1.32 -6.28 -1.15
C ALA A 83 1.48 -7.29 0.01
N TRP A 84 0.60 -7.24 1.00
CA TRP A 84 0.66 -8.15 2.14
C TRP A 84 0.34 -9.60 1.77
N THR A 85 -0.64 -9.86 0.91
CA THR A 85 -0.90 -11.24 0.43
C THR A 85 0.34 -11.81 -0.27
N VAL A 86 0.94 -11.06 -1.21
CA VAL A 86 2.17 -11.51 -1.89
C VAL A 86 3.33 -11.71 -0.91
N ALA A 87 3.51 -10.80 0.04
CA ALA A 87 4.59 -10.90 1.02
C ALA A 87 4.44 -12.16 1.91
N LEU A 88 3.23 -12.43 2.39
CA LEU A 88 2.93 -13.62 3.20
C LEU A 88 3.12 -14.92 2.42
N GLU A 89 2.65 -14.98 1.17
CA GLU A 89 2.80 -16.16 0.31
C GLU A 89 4.24 -16.37 -0.20
N THR A 90 5.01 -15.29 -0.35
CA THR A 90 6.43 -15.37 -0.76
C THR A 90 7.33 -15.76 0.42
N GLY A 91 6.97 -15.37 1.65
CA GLY A 91 7.61 -15.80 2.88
C GLY A 91 8.39 -14.70 3.62
N PRO A 92 9.15 -15.08 4.67
CA PRO A 92 9.64 -14.15 5.69
C PRO A 92 10.50 -12.99 5.18
N ALA A 93 11.27 -13.19 4.11
CA ALA A 93 12.09 -12.12 3.53
C ALA A 93 11.23 -11.02 2.87
N ALA A 94 10.13 -11.38 2.22
CA ALA A 94 9.20 -10.42 1.64
C ALA A 94 8.38 -9.70 2.73
N VAL A 95 7.99 -10.42 3.79
CA VAL A 95 7.37 -9.82 4.99
C VAL A 95 8.30 -8.79 5.64
N ALA A 96 9.58 -9.11 5.81
CA ALA A 96 10.56 -8.16 6.34
C ALA A 96 10.68 -6.91 5.46
N ALA A 97 10.65 -7.06 4.13
CA ALA A 97 10.69 -5.94 3.20
C ALA A 97 9.45 -5.01 3.36
N GLU A 98 8.24 -5.54 3.52
CA GLU A 98 7.04 -4.72 3.77
C GLU A 98 7.12 -3.99 5.13
N LEU A 99 7.65 -4.64 6.17
CA LEU A 99 7.88 -3.99 7.47
C LEU A 99 8.94 -2.87 7.39
N ASP A 100 9.95 -3.04 6.57
CA ASP A 100 10.99 -2.02 6.36
C ASP A 100 10.42 -0.79 5.63
N LEU A 101 9.47 -0.96 4.72
CA LEU A 101 8.74 0.17 4.10
C LEU A 101 7.94 0.98 5.11
N LEU A 102 7.51 0.37 6.22
CA LEU A 102 6.81 1.03 7.32
C LEU A 102 7.75 1.70 8.32
N THR A 103 9.06 1.70 8.08
CA THR A 103 10.07 2.26 8.99
C THR A 103 10.54 3.62 8.47
N PRO A 104 10.10 4.74 9.08
CA PRO A 104 10.62 6.05 8.72
C PRO A 104 12.13 6.11 8.96
N SER A 105 12.85 6.72 8.01
CA SER A 105 14.31 6.86 8.08
C SER A 105 14.73 8.33 8.00
N GLY A 106 15.97 8.62 8.40
CA GLY A 106 16.57 9.95 8.28
C GLY A 106 15.74 11.05 8.95
N GLN A 107 15.46 12.12 8.20
CA GLN A 107 14.74 13.29 8.70
C GLN A 107 13.27 13.01 9.00
N ASP A 108 12.67 12.01 8.35
CA ASP A 108 11.25 11.67 8.55
C ASP A 108 11.02 11.07 9.93
N ARG A 109 11.95 10.21 10.38
CA ARG A 109 11.91 9.65 11.73
C ARG A 109 12.00 10.74 12.79
N VAL A 110 12.98 11.64 12.65
CA VAL A 110 13.20 12.76 13.59
C VAL A 110 11.99 13.68 13.64
N ALA A 111 11.36 13.95 12.50
CA ALA A 111 10.17 14.79 12.43
C ALA A 111 8.97 14.14 13.13
N LEU A 112 8.73 12.83 12.93
CA LEU A 112 7.65 12.10 13.61
C LEU A 112 7.86 12.06 15.13
N GLU A 113 9.08 11.80 15.59
CA GLU A 113 9.44 11.81 17.01
C GLU A 113 9.21 13.20 17.64
N ARG A 114 9.62 14.27 16.94
CA ARG A 114 9.38 15.65 17.42
C ARG A 114 7.90 16.00 17.54
N LEU A 115 7.06 15.47 16.64
CA LEU A 115 5.61 15.69 16.68
C LEU A 115 4.92 14.92 17.82
N GLY A 116 5.69 14.28 18.71
CA GLY A 116 5.18 13.56 19.88
C GLY A 116 4.61 12.19 19.55
N GLY A 117 4.81 11.72 18.31
CA GLY A 117 4.38 10.42 17.85
C GLY A 117 5.48 9.37 18.01
N ASP A 118 5.07 8.11 18.11
CA ASP A 118 6.00 7.00 17.99
C ASP A 118 6.21 6.67 16.50
N ALA A 119 7.38 7.02 15.97
CA ALA A 119 7.71 6.84 14.56
C ALA A 119 7.65 5.38 14.10
N LEU A 120 7.73 4.41 15.02
CA LEU A 120 7.68 2.97 14.71
C LEU A 120 6.34 2.33 15.05
N LEU A 121 5.31 3.12 15.42
CA LEU A 121 4.02 2.59 15.84
C LEU A 121 3.45 1.58 14.84
N VAL A 122 3.34 1.95 13.56
CA VAL A 122 2.70 1.10 12.55
C VAL A 122 3.49 -0.19 12.30
N ARG A 123 4.82 -0.12 12.23
CA ARG A 123 5.68 -1.30 12.17
C ARG A 123 5.40 -2.25 13.33
N ARG A 124 5.38 -1.73 14.57
CA ARG A 124 5.13 -2.56 15.76
C ARG A 124 3.72 -3.13 15.80
N LEU A 125 2.73 -2.41 15.27
CA LEU A 125 1.36 -2.95 15.12
C LEU A 125 1.34 -4.12 14.13
N CYS A 126 2.01 -3.99 12.98
CA CYS A 126 2.12 -5.09 12.01
C CYS A 126 2.90 -6.28 12.59
N GLU A 127 4.00 -6.05 13.32
CA GLU A 127 4.73 -7.10 14.03
C GLU A 127 3.86 -7.80 15.09
N ALA A 128 3.05 -7.04 15.84
CA ALA A 128 2.11 -7.59 16.81
C ALA A 128 1.01 -8.42 16.13
N ILE A 129 0.44 -7.95 15.01
CA ILE A 129 -0.52 -8.73 14.21
C ILE A 129 0.09 -10.06 13.75
N LEU A 130 1.30 -10.03 13.18
CA LEU A 130 2.01 -11.23 12.74
C LEU A 130 2.30 -12.21 13.88
N ALA A 131 2.45 -11.71 15.11
CA ALA A 131 2.69 -12.54 16.29
C ALA A 131 1.41 -13.15 16.87
N THR A 132 0.26 -12.50 16.71
CA THR A 132 -1.02 -12.93 17.32
C THR A 132 -1.97 -13.63 16.35
N THR A 133 -1.82 -13.39 15.06
CA THR A 133 -2.69 -13.92 14.01
C THR A 133 -1.85 -14.84 13.12
N PRO A 134 -2.23 -16.13 12.96
CA PRO A 134 -1.55 -17.02 12.03
C PRO A 134 -1.50 -16.37 10.63
N PRO A 135 -0.31 -16.11 10.06
CA PRO A 135 -0.20 -15.35 8.82
C PRO A 135 -0.51 -16.17 7.57
N VAL A 136 -0.46 -17.49 7.69
CA VAL A 136 -0.63 -18.45 6.59
C VAL A 136 -1.51 -19.59 7.10
N GLY A 137 -2.49 -19.99 6.29
CA GLY A 137 -3.40 -21.09 6.55
C GLY A 137 -2.75 -22.47 6.35
N GLU A 138 -3.50 -23.53 6.65
CA GLU A 138 -3.04 -24.92 6.50
C GLU A 138 -2.75 -25.29 5.03
N ASP A 139 -3.36 -24.59 4.08
CA ASP A 139 -3.17 -24.72 2.64
C ASP A 139 -1.94 -23.97 2.11
N GLY A 140 -1.21 -23.26 2.97
CA GLY A 140 -0.04 -22.46 2.60
C GLY A 140 -0.41 -21.10 1.98
N GLN A 141 -1.67 -20.71 1.98
CA GLN A 141 -2.12 -19.40 1.49
C GLN A 141 -2.14 -18.36 2.61
N ALA A 142 -2.02 -17.09 2.27
CA ALA A 142 -2.11 -16.02 3.26
C ALA A 142 -3.47 -16.04 3.96
N ASP A 143 -3.48 -15.94 5.29
CA ASP A 143 -4.73 -15.85 6.06
C ASP A 143 -5.45 -14.52 5.79
N GLU A 144 -6.73 -14.58 5.46
CA GLU A 144 -7.52 -13.40 5.08
C GLU A 144 -7.58 -12.37 6.21
N ALA A 145 -7.76 -12.80 7.46
CA ALA A 145 -7.85 -11.89 8.59
C ALA A 145 -6.50 -11.23 8.91
N ALA A 146 -5.39 -11.97 8.78
CA ALA A 146 -4.05 -11.40 8.88
C ALA A 146 -3.80 -10.34 7.79
N VAL A 147 -4.13 -10.65 6.53
CA VAL A 147 -4.00 -9.71 5.41
C VAL A 147 -4.84 -8.46 5.63
N GLU A 148 -6.11 -8.60 6.04
CA GLU A 148 -7.00 -7.47 6.30
C GLU A 148 -6.43 -6.55 7.38
N LEU A 149 -5.98 -7.10 8.51
CA LEU A 149 -5.40 -6.32 9.61
C LEU A 149 -4.11 -5.62 9.20
N LEU A 150 -3.20 -6.32 8.50
CA LEU A 150 -1.93 -5.76 8.04
C LEU A 150 -2.13 -4.66 7.00
N ALA A 151 -2.98 -4.90 6.01
CA ALA A 151 -3.33 -3.95 4.98
C ALA A 151 -4.00 -2.71 5.57
N HIS A 152 -4.93 -2.91 6.50
CA HIS A 152 -5.62 -1.82 7.19
C HIS A 152 -4.62 -0.99 8.00
N ALA A 153 -3.84 -1.60 8.89
CA ALA A 153 -2.85 -0.88 9.70
C ALA A 153 -1.86 -0.07 8.83
N SER A 154 -1.36 -0.68 7.75
CA SER A 154 -0.40 -0.06 6.83
C SER A 154 -0.99 1.13 6.07
N ALA A 155 -2.27 1.07 5.67
CA ALA A 155 -2.94 2.18 5.00
C ALA A 155 -3.06 3.44 5.88
N HIS A 156 -3.00 3.28 7.20
CA HIS A 156 -3.02 4.38 8.16
C HIS A 156 -1.62 4.91 8.52
N ALA A 157 -0.55 4.41 7.90
CA ALA A 157 0.81 4.87 8.11
C ALA A 157 0.92 6.41 8.00
N PRO A 158 1.48 7.09 9.02
CA PRO A 158 1.61 8.54 9.00
C PRO A 158 2.45 9.02 7.82
N VAL A 159 1.97 10.06 7.14
CA VAL A 159 2.77 10.82 6.17
C VAL A 159 3.09 12.20 6.72
N LEU A 160 4.28 12.70 6.39
CA LEU A 160 4.70 14.04 6.80
C LEU A 160 4.25 15.06 5.77
N LEU A 161 3.46 16.04 6.22
CA LEU A 161 3.03 17.13 5.37
C LEU A 161 4.14 18.17 5.29
N ARG A 162 4.57 18.44 4.06
CA ARG A 162 5.60 19.41 3.69
C ARG A 162 5.04 20.32 2.63
N ASP A 163 5.36 21.61 2.69
CA ASP A 163 5.15 22.47 1.54
C ASP A 163 6.10 22.07 0.40
N TRP A 164 5.80 22.52 -0.83
CA TRP A 164 6.62 22.18 -1.99
C TRP A 164 8.09 22.66 -1.86
N PRO A 165 8.39 23.90 -1.44
CA PRO A 165 9.78 24.32 -1.19
C PRO A 165 10.55 23.36 -0.26
N CYS A 166 9.88 22.84 0.76
CA CYS A 166 10.44 21.87 1.70
C CYS A 166 10.75 20.52 1.09
N THR A 167 9.92 20.01 0.18
CA THR A 167 10.19 18.75 -0.53
C THR A 167 11.18 18.92 -1.68
N ALA A 168 11.30 20.12 -2.25
CA ALA A 168 12.30 20.46 -3.26
C ALA A 168 13.72 20.67 -2.70
N GLY A 169 13.86 20.82 -1.37
CA GLY A 169 15.10 21.26 -0.75
C GLY A 169 15.39 22.76 -0.99
N GLU A 170 14.37 23.52 -1.33
CA GLU A 170 14.39 24.97 -1.59
C GLU A 170 13.85 25.76 -0.38
N CYS A 171 13.71 25.13 0.79
CA CYS A 171 13.29 25.78 2.04
C CYS A 171 14.48 26.42 2.79
N ASP A 172 14.29 27.64 3.32
CA ASP A 172 15.26 28.31 4.21
C ASP A 172 15.11 27.87 5.69
N HIS A 173 14.30 26.86 5.98
CA HIS A 173 14.10 26.43 7.36
C HIS A 173 15.33 25.66 7.89
N PRO A 174 15.63 25.75 9.20
CA PRO A 174 16.67 24.92 9.82
C PRO A 174 16.37 23.43 9.66
N ALA A 175 17.42 22.60 9.67
CA ALA A 175 17.31 21.15 9.43
C ALA A 175 16.21 20.50 10.30
N GLY A 176 15.27 19.82 9.63
CA GLY A 176 14.11 19.17 10.27
C GLY A 176 12.91 20.09 10.53
N ALA A 177 13.00 21.41 10.37
CA ALA A 177 11.87 22.33 10.58
C ALA A 177 10.92 22.45 9.38
N CYS A 178 11.28 21.86 8.23
CA CYS A 178 10.48 21.81 7.00
C CYS A 178 9.20 20.92 7.12
N VAL A 179 8.92 20.32 8.28
CA VAL A 179 7.75 19.47 8.55
C VAL A 179 6.95 20.06 9.71
N THR A 180 5.68 20.37 9.49
CA THR A 180 4.82 21.00 10.50
C THR A 180 3.78 20.05 11.09
N THR A 181 3.45 18.96 10.40
CA THR A 181 2.37 18.04 10.80
C THR A 181 2.58 16.65 10.20
N ALA A 182 2.15 15.62 10.93
CA ALA A 182 1.98 14.27 10.43
C ALA A 182 0.49 13.99 10.26
N ALA A 183 0.08 13.49 9.10
CA ALA A 183 -1.31 13.20 8.79
C ALA A 183 -1.50 11.71 8.53
N CYS A 184 -2.71 11.22 8.79
CA CYS A 184 -3.13 9.90 8.37
C CYS A 184 -3.71 9.99 6.94
N PRO A 185 -3.10 9.38 5.91
CA PRO A 185 -3.59 9.45 4.54
C PRO A 185 -4.97 8.83 4.41
N ALA A 186 -5.20 7.65 5.00
CA ALA A 186 -6.48 6.95 4.92
C ALA A 186 -7.66 7.66 5.62
N CYS A 187 -7.39 8.54 6.59
CA CYS A 187 -8.43 9.29 7.29
C CYS A 187 -8.61 10.72 6.77
N SER A 188 -7.78 11.18 5.84
CA SER A 188 -7.77 12.56 5.38
C SER A 188 -8.33 12.70 3.97
N LEU A 189 -8.93 13.84 3.67
CA LEU A 189 -9.34 14.18 2.32
C LEU A 189 -8.16 14.68 1.50
N GLN A 190 -7.81 13.93 0.46
CA GLN A 190 -6.89 14.35 -0.59
C GLN A 190 -7.66 14.76 -1.84
N ALA A 191 -7.14 15.77 -2.55
CA ALA A 191 -7.68 16.14 -3.84
C ALA A 191 -7.38 15.04 -4.87
N GLY A 192 -8.41 14.52 -5.53
CA GLY A 192 -8.24 13.49 -6.56
C GLY A 192 -7.76 14.04 -7.90
N GLN A 193 -7.62 13.15 -8.89
CA GLN A 193 -7.14 13.42 -10.25
C GLN A 193 -7.75 14.64 -10.97
N TRP A 194 -9.00 15.00 -10.66
CA TRP A 194 -9.66 16.17 -11.26
C TRP A 194 -8.99 17.51 -10.85
N ALA A 195 -8.21 17.52 -9.78
CA ALA A 195 -7.57 18.71 -9.24
C ALA A 195 -6.22 19.06 -9.91
N ALA A 196 -5.79 18.25 -10.89
CA ALA A 196 -4.58 18.45 -11.70
C ALA A 196 -3.34 18.75 -10.84
N ALA A 197 -2.82 19.98 -10.89
CA ALA A 197 -1.63 20.39 -10.11
C ALA A 197 -1.79 20.28 -8.59
N ARG A 198 -3.01 20.03 -8.09
CA ARG A 198 -3.29 19.80 -6.67
C ARG A 198 -3.65 18.35 -6.35
N GLU A 199 -3.58 17.42 -7.31
CA GLU A 199 -3.80 16.00 -7.03
C GLU A 199 -2.88 15.52 -5.89
N GLY A 200 -3.43 14.73 -4.97
CA GLY A 200 -2.76 14.25 -3.76
C GLY A 200 -2.68 15.29 -2.63
N ALA A 201 -2.98 16.57 -2.88
CA ALA A 201 -2.90 17.61 -1.86
C ALA A 201 -3.98 17.45 -0.79
N TYR A 202 -3.57 17.56 0.47
CA TYR A 202 -4.44 17.47 1.65
C TYR A 202 -5.32 18.72 1.80
N ARG A 203 -6.59 18.52 2.19
CA ARG A 203 -7.51 19.61 2.51
C ARG A 203 -7.44 19.95 3.99
N ALA A 204 -7.10 21.19 4.32
CA ALA A 204 -6.95 21.64 5.70
C ALA A 204 -8.23 21.42 6.53
N GLU A 205 -9.40 21.52 5.88
CA GLU A 205 -10.72 21.33 6.50
C GLU A 205 -10.98 19.87 6.92
N CYS A 206 -10.26 18.91 6.33
CA CYS A 206 -10.48 17.48 6.55
C CYS A 206 -9.13 16.71 6.52
N THR A 207 -8.16 17.23 7.27
CA THR A 207 -6.88 16.55 7.53
C THR A 207 -6.87 16.00 8.94
N ILE A 208 -6.67 14.70 9.07
CA ILE A 208 -6.60 14.01 10.37
C ILE A 208 -5.14 13.81 10.75
N GLY A 209 -4.76 14.32 11.92
CA GLY A 209 -3.43 14.14 12.48
C GLY A 209 -3.12 12.68 12.80
N ALA A 210 -1.83 12.34 12.77
CA ALA A 210 -1.34 11.02 13.18
C ALA A 210 -0.71 11.05 14.59
N PRO A 211 -0.87 9.99 15.40
CA PRO A 211 -1.63 8.77 15.12
C PRO A 211 -3.16 9.04 15.13
N CYS A 212 -3.87 8.43 14.18
CA CYS A 212 -5.33 8.53 14.12
C CYS A 212 -6.02 7.53 15.07
N GLN A 213 -7.33 7.68 15.27
CA GLN A 213 -8.11 6.82 16.17
C GLN A 213 -8.05 5.34 15.79
N VAL A 214 -7.89 5.00 14.51
CA VAL A 214 -7.74 3.61 14.06
C VAL A 214 -6.48 2.99 14.66
N LEU A 215 -5.33 3.66 14.48
CA LEU A 215 -4.05 3.20 15.04
C LEU A 215 -4.07 3.16 16.56
N ALA A 216 -4.68 4.17 17.21
CA ALA A 216 -4.83 4.19 18.67
C ALA A 216 -5.67 3.01 19.19
N THR A 217 -6.78 2.70 18.51
CA THR A 217 -7.65 1.57 18.85
C THR A 217 -6.92 0.24 18.68
N LEU A 218 -6.22 0.06 17.56
CA LEU A 218 -5.46 -1.15 17.28
C LEU A 218 -4.31 -1.34 18.27
N ALA A 219 -3.60 -0.26 18.61
CA ALA A 219 -2.54 -0.26 19.61
C ALA A 219 -3.04 -0.68 20.99
N ALA A 220 -4.18 -0.14 21.42
CA ALA A 220 -4.80 -0.53 22.68
C ALA A 220 -5.23 -2.01 22.68
N HIS A 221 -5.78 -2.52 21.57
CA HIS A 221 -6.20 -3.91 21.44
C HIS A 221 -5.01 -4.88 21.50
N LEU A 222 -3.92 -4.55 20.80
CA LEU A 222 -2.71 -5.40 20.71
C LEU A 222 -1.74 -5.19 21.89
N GLY A 223 -2.03 -4.27 22.81
CA GLY A 223 -1.14 -3.93 23.91
C GLY A 223 0.17 -3.24 23.47
N VAL A 224 0.19 -2.64 22.28
CA VAL A 224 1.34 -1.87 21.77
C VAL A 224 1.28 -0.48 22.36
N THR A 225 2.17 -0.16 23.30
CA THR A 225 2.28 1.20 23.81
C THR A 225 2.97 2.11 22.78
N GLY A 226 2.37 3.27 22.50
CA GLY A 226 3.12 4.40 21.96
C GLY A 226 3.93 5.01 23.09
N SER A 227 5.17 5.44 22.84
CA SER A 227 5.88 6.28 23.83
C SER A 227 4.98 7.44 24.25
N ALA A 228 4.78 7.61 25.56
CA ALA A 228 3.80 8.52 26.14
C ALA A 228 3.96 9.97 25.66
N VAL A 229 2.85 10.64 25.37
CA VAL A 229 2.80 12.11 25.25
C VAL A 229 2.99 12.70 26.65
N PRO A 230 3.98 13.58 26.89
CA PRO A 230 3.96 14.43 28.07
C PRO A 230 2.99 15.58 27.82
N GLY A 231 1.86 15.58 28.54
CA GLY A 231 1.13 16.80 28.86
C GLY A 231 -0.34 16.86 28.42
N GLU A 232 -1.23 16.52 29.34
CA GLU A 232 -2.37 17.38 29.65
C GLU A 232 -2.62 17.31 31.15
N ALA A 233 -1.96 18.22 31.87
CA ALA A 233 -2.42 18.68 33.17
C ALA A 233 -3.18 19.98 32.93
N ALA A 234 -4.50 19.93 33.10
CA ALA A 234 -5.35 21.05 33.48
C ALA A 234 -6.57 20.49 34.21
#